data_AF-A0A923ZAJ3-F1
#
_entry.id   AF-A0A923ZAJ3-F1
#
_cell.length_a   1.000
_cell.length_b   1.000
_cell.length_c   1.000
_cell.angle_alpha   90.00
_cell.angle_beta   90.00
_cell.angle_gamma   90.00
#
_symmetry.space_group_name_H-M   'P 1'
#
loop_
_entity.id
_entity.type
_entity.pdbx_description
1 polymer ?
#
loop_
_entity_poly.entity_id
_entity_poly.type
_entity_poly.pdbx_seq_one_letter_code
_entity_poly.pdbx_strand_id
1 'polypeptide(L)'
;MDKRKFFKIFAAMALATLATSNVAFAYSKGTRAEAEAVVARATAYIKANGSDEGYNEITNGTMFEDRDLCVIVYDLGGKNLAHGASAKLVGKDLIGIKDSDGTIAPCSANP
;
A
#
# COMPACT_ATOMS: atom_id res chain seq x y z
N MET A 1 -30.49 -16.79 43.46
CA MET A 1 -29.10 -16.73 42.96
C MET A 1 -28.27 -15.90 43.96
N ASP A 2 -27.19 -16.44 44.54
CA ASP A 2 -26.41 -15.77 45.62
C ASP A 2 -25.57 -14.60 45.05
N LYS A 3 -25.69 -13.40 45.64
CA LYS A 3 -24.97 -12.18 45.21
C LYS A 3 -23.45 -12.38 45.22
N ARG A 4 -22.94 -13.27 46.08
CA ARG A 4 -21.52 -13.65 46.14
C ARG A 4 -21.07 -14.51 44.96
N LYS A 5 -21.98 -15.30 44.39
CA LYS A 5 -21.73 -16.06 43.15
C LYS A 5 -21.75 -15.12 41.94
N PHE A 6 -22.66 -14.14 41.94
CA PHE A 6 -22.74 -13.12 40.89
C PHE A 6 -21.47 -12.25 40.84
N PHE A 7 -20.94 -11.82 41.99
CA PHE A 7 -19.71 -11.03 42.07
C PHE A 7 -18.46 -11.81 41.60
N LYS A 8 -18.37 -13.11 41.93
CA LYS A 8 -17.27 -13.97 41.47
C LYS A 8 -17.30 -14.20 39.95
N ILE A 9 -18.48 -14.37 39.38
CA ILE A 9 -18.66 -14.51 37.92
C ILE A 9 -18.28 -13.20 37.23
N PHE A 10 -18.72 -12.06 37.75
CA PHE A 10 -18.36 -10.74 37.21
C PHE A 10 -16.85 -10.46 37.27
N ALA A 11 -16.20 -10.79 38.39
CA ALA A 11 -14.75 -10.62 38.54
C ALA A 11 -13.95 -11.56 37.60
N ALA A 12 -14.40 -12.79 37.39
CA ALA A 12 -13.78 -13.71 36.43
C ALA A 12 -13.94 -13.24 34.97
N MET A 13 -15.09 -12.64 34.64
CA MET A 13 -15.35 -12.10 33.30
C MET A 13 -14.53 -10.84 33.00
N ALA A 14 -14.34 -9.96 34.00
CA ALA A 14 -13.49 -8.76 33.89
C ALA A 14 -11.99 -9.11 33.74
N LEU A 15 -11.53 -10.21 34.35
CA LEU A 15 -10.15 -10.68 34.21
C LEU A 15 -9.89 -11.32 32.84
N ALA A 16 -10.90 -11.94 32.22
CA ALA A 16 -10.79 -12.51 30.88
C ALA A 16 -10.72 -11.44 29.77
N THR A 17 -11.33 -10.27 29.97
CA THR A 17 -11.27 -9.16 29.00
C THR A 17 -9.95 -8.39 29.00
N LEU A 18 -9.09 -8.56 30.02
CA LEU A 18 -7.79 -7.89 30.10
C LEU A 18 -6.67 -8.62 29.33
N ALA A 19 -6.94 -9.84 28.83
CA ALA A 19 -5.96 -10.68 28.13
C ALA A 19 -5.93 -10.48 26.60
N THR A 20 -6.80 -9.63 26.04
CA THR A 20 -6.75 -9.26 24.61
C THR A 20 -6.00 -7.94 24.39
N SER A 21 -4.89 -7.75 25.11
CA SER A 21 -4.04 -6.58 24.96
C SER A 21 -3.27 -6.61 23.64
N ASN A 22 -3.71 -5.76 22.71
CA ASN A 22 -2.95 -5.15 21.62
C ASN A 22 -1.96 -6.04 20.89
N VAL A 23 -2.43 -6.76 19.85
CA VAL A 23 -1.56 -7.10 18.72
C VAL A 23 -1.19 -5.81 17.99
N ALA A 24 -0.09 -5.19 18.43
CA ALA A 24 0.55 -4.13 17.67
C ALA A 24 1.17 -4.77 16.43
N PHE A 25 0.50 -4.64 15.28
CA PHE A 25 1.11 -4.98 13.99
C PHE A 25 2.27 -4.01 13.77
N ALA A 26 3.50 -4.52 13.86
CA ALA A 26 4.67 -3.75 13.49
C ALA A 26 4.54 -3.36 12.01
N TYR A 27 4.58 -2.06 11.71
CA TYR A 27 4.58 -1.56 10.34
C TYR A 27 5.94 -1.87 9.72
N SER A 28 6.04 -3.01 9.03
CA SER A 28 7.22 -3.40 8.28
C SER A 28 7.19 -2.83 6.87
N LYS A 29 8.35 -2.41 6.38
CA LYS A 29 8.56 -2.06 4.98
C LYS A 29 8.21 -3.23 4.06
N GLY A 30 7.64 -2.93 2.90
CA GLY A 30 7.35 -3.93 1.87
C GLY A 30 8.61 -4.67 1.43
N THR A 31 8.48 -5.98 1.25
CA THR A 31 9.53 -6.85 0.74
C THR A 31 9.55 -6.82 -0.79
N ARG A 32 10.68 -7.26 -1.39
CA ARG A 32 10.80 -7.43 -2.85
C ARG A 32 9.68 -8.30 -3.42
N ALA A 33 9.38 -9.43 -2.76
CA ALA A 33 8.35 -10.37 -3.21
C ALA A 33 6.95 -9.75 -3.19
N GLU A 34 6.64 -8.93 -2.19
CA GLU A 34 5.39 -8.19 -2.12
C GLU A 34 5.30 -7.14 -3.24
N ALA A 35 6.40 -6.41 -3.51
CA ALA A 35 6.46 -5.46 -4.61
C ALA A 35 6.23 -6.12 -5.98
N GLU A 36 6.89 -7.25 -6.23
CA GLU A 36 6.67 -8.06 -7.45
C GLU A 36 5.23 -8.52 -7.57
N ALA A 37 4.61 -8.96 -6.46
CA ALA A 37 3.22 -9.37 -6.43
C ALA A 37 2.26 -8.22 -6.74
N VAL A 38 2.50 -7.02 -6.20
CA VAL A 38 1.70 -5.81 -6.49
C VAL A 38 1.78 -5.45 -7.98
N VAL A 39 2.98 -5.44 -8.56
CA VAL A 39 3.18 -5.16 -9.99
C VAL A 39 2.50 -6.20 -10.87
N ALA A 40 2.59 -7.48 -10.51
CA ALA A 40 1.94 -8.57 -11.24
C ALA A 40 0.41 -8.40 -11.25
N ARG A 41 -0.19 -8.05 -10.10
CA ARG A 41 -1.64 -7.76 -10.00
C ARG A 41 -2.04 -6.55 -10.85
N ALA A 42 -1.32 -5.44 -10.75
CA ALA A 42 -1.62 -4.24 -11.53
C ALA A 42 -1.51 -4.49 -13.05
N THR A 43 -0.47 -5.20 -13.47
CA THR A 43 -0.27 -5.57 -14.88
C THR A 43 -1.40 -6.47 -15.38
N ALA A 44 -1.82 -7.47 -14.59
CA ALA A 44 -2.94 -8.33 -14.93
C ALA A 44 -4.26 -7.54 -15.04
N TYR A 45 -4.49 -6.61 -14.11
CA TYR A 45 -5.68 -5.75 -14.13
C TYR A 45 -5.72 -4.85 -15.36
N ILE A 46 -4.62 -4.18 -15.70
CA ILE A 46 -4.51 -3.36 -16.92
C ILE A 46 -4.79 -4.21 -18.17
N LYS A 47 -4.23 -5.43 -18.25
CA LYS A 47 -4.46 -6.33 -19.39
C LYS A 47 -5.93 -6.76 -19.51
N ALA A 48 -6.62 -6.94 -18.40
CA ALA A 48 -8.01 -7.40 -18.37
C ALA A 48 -9.02 -6.26 -18.65
N ASN A 49 -8.75 -5.06 -18.12
CA ASN A 49 -9.72 -3.95 -18.10
C ASN A 49 -9.34 -2.79 -19.04
N GLY A 50 -8.13 -2.81 -19.61
CA GLY A 50 -7.61 -1.72 -20.43
C GLY A 50 -6.85 -0.67 -19.63
N SER A 51 -6.07 0.13 -20.35
CA SER A 51 -5.18 1.14 -19.77
C SER A 51 -5.93 2.25 -19.04
N ASP A 52 -7.04 2.77 -19.58
CA ASP A 52 -7.76 3.89 -18.96
C ASP A 52 -8.30 3.51 -17.57
N GLU A 53 -8.98 2.36 -17.48
CA GLU A 53 -9.50 1.82 -16.21
C GLU A 53 -8.35 1.47 -15.25
N GLY A 54 -7.30 0.80 -15.76
CA GLY A 54 -6.15 0.42 -14.95
C GLY A 54 -5.39 1.61 -14.38
N TYR A 55 -5.17 2.66 -15.16
CA TYR A 55 -4.47 3.87 -14.73
C TYR A 55 -5.30 4.68 -13.74
N ASN A 56 -6.62 4.72 -13.93
CA ASN A 56 -7.53 5.31 -12.95
C ASN A 56 -7.48 4.58 -11.62
N GLU A 57 -7.56 3.24 -11.61
CA GLU A 57 -7.47 2.44 -10.37
C GLU A 57 -6.10 2.58 -9.70
N ILE A 58 -5.02 2.63 -10.48
CA ILE A 58 -3.67 2.87 -9.92
C ILE A 58 -3.58 4.25 -9.26
N THR A 59 -4.22 5.28 -9.81
CA THR A 59 -4.07 6.67 -9.34
C THR A 59 -5.06 7.06 -8.23
N ASN A 60 -6.29 6.57 -8.31
CA ASN A 60 -7.40 7.00 -7.47
C ASN A 60 -8.02 5.84 -6.66
N GLY A 61 -7.62 4.61 -6.95
CA GLY A 61 -8.07 3.42 -6.26
C GLY A 61 -7.14 3.01 -5.12
N THR A 62 -7.36 1.81 -4.61
CA THR A 62 -6.60 1.26 -3.47
C THR A 62 -6.13 -0.17 -3.70
N MET A 63 -6.49 -0.78 -4.85
CA MET A 63 -6.22 -2.19 -5.13
C MET A 63 -4.72 -2.54 -5.19
N PHE A 64 -3.88 -1.54 -5.49
CA PHE A 64 -2.43 -1.71 -5.67
C PHE A 64 -1.59 -0.98 -4.63
N GLU A 65 -2.22 -0.57 -3.53
CA GLU A 65 -1.53 0.00 -2.38
C GLU A 65 -1.25 -1.09 -1.33
N ASP A 66 -0.01 -1.20 -0.88
CA ASP A 66 0.37 -2.08 0.23
C ASP A 66 1.42 -1.37 1.09
N ARG A 67 0.96 -0.77 2.21
CA ARG A 67 1.79 0.00 3.15
C ARG A 67 2.59 1.11 2.46
N ASP A 68 3.82 0.83 2.06
CA ASP A 68 4.72 1.76 1.37
C ASP A 68 5.00 1.39 -0.09
N LEU A 69 4.37 0.32 -0.60
CA LEU A 69 4.40 -0.08 -1.99
C LEU A 69 3.20 0.52 -2.73
N CYS A 70 3.49 1.19 -3.85
CA CYS A 70 2.49 1.70 -4.78
C CYS A 70 2.98 1.52 -6.22
N VAL A 71 2.05 1.56 -7.18
CA VAL A 71 2.37 1.42 -8.60
C VAL A 71 2.47 2.80 -9.25
N ILE A 72 3.47 2.96 -10.10
CA ILE A 72 3.68 4.14 -10.95
C ILE A 72 3.90 3.63 -12.37
N VAL A 73 3.24 4.27 -13.34
CA VAL A 73 3.35 3.91 -14.75
C VAL A 73 3.96 5.09 -15.52
N TYR A 74 5.01 4.80 -16.28
CA TYR A 74 5.64 5.74 -17.20
C TYR A 74 5.54 5.25 -18.64
N ASP A 75 5.47 6.19 -19.59
CA ASP A 75 5.86 5.86 -20.96
C ASP A 75 7.39 5.87 -21.12
N LEU A 76 7.86 5.45 -22.29
CA LEU A 76 9.29 5.41 -22.59
C LEU A 76 9.93 6.81 -22.71
N GLY A 77 9.12 7.87 -22.81
CA GLY A 77 9.55 9.26 -22.79
C GLY A 77 9.65 9.85 -21.38
N GLY A 78 9.30 9.10 -20.32
CA GLY A 78 9.30 9.57 -18.94
C GLY A 78 8.04 10.34 -18.53
N LYS A 79 7.00 10.36 -19.37
CA LYS A 79 5.70 10.91 -18.99
C LYS A 79 5.03 9.98 -18.00
N ASN A 80 4.64 10.51 -16.86
CA ASN A 80 3.87 9.79 -15.88
C ASN A 80 2.43 9.58 -16.38
N LEU A 81 2.02 8.32 -16.53
CA LEU A 81 0.69 7.92 -17.00
C LEU A 81 -0.27 7.60 -15.85
N ALA A 82 0.27 7.12 -14.72
CA ALA A 82 -0.48 6.83 -13.50
C ALA A 82 0.46 6.89 -12.29
N HIS A 83 -0.05 7.35 -11.15
CA HIS A 83 0.77 7.50 -9.94
C HIS A 83 -0.03 7.26 -8.66
N GLY A 84 0.19 6.11 -8.01
CA GLY A 84 -0.54 5.75 -6.78
C GLY A 84 -0.34 6.69 -5.61
N ALA A 85 0.87 7.20 -5.38
CA ALA A 85 1.08 8.12 -4.25
C ALA A 85 0.67 9.60 -4.51
N SER A 86 0.53 10.04 -5.76
CA SER A 86 0.33 11.46 -6.08
C SER A 86 -0.27 11.69 -7.46
N ALA A 87 -1.60 11.79 -7.52
CA ALA A 87 -2.33 12.13 -8.74
C ALA A 87 -1.86 13.44 -9.41
N LYS A 88 -1.26 14.37 -8.64
CA LYS A 88 -0.71 15.65 -9.15
C LYS A 88 0.49 15.48 -10.08
N LEU A 89 1.08 14.27 -10.13
CA LEU A 89 2.21 13.95 -10.98
C LEU A 89 1.78 13.32 -12.32
N VAL A 90 0.54 12.85 -12.42
CA VAL A 90 0.00 12.28 -13.65
C VAL A 90 0.01 13.33 -14.77
N GLY A 91 0.49 12.94 -15.93
CA GLY A 91 0.61 13.78 -17.12
C GLY A 91 1.90 14.60 -17.20
N LYS A 92 2.70 14.66 -16.14
CA LYS A 92 3.97 15.39 -16.13
C LYS A 92 5.10 14.55 -16.71
N ASP A 93 6.04 15.22 -17.35
CA ASP A 93 7.34 14.67 -17.71
C ASP A 93 8.26 14.74 -16.48
N LEU A 94 8.72 13.59 -16.00
CA LEU A 94 9.54 13.49 -14.79
C LEU A 94 10.99 13.08 -15.11
N ILE A 95 11.39 12.98 -16.39
CA ILE A 95 12.71 12.44 -16.78
C ILE A 95 13.89 13.29 -16.28
N GLY A 96 13.67 14.59 -16.08
CA GLY A 96 14.67 15.55 -15.61
C GLY A 96 14.52 15.95 -14.14
N ILE A 97 13.54 15.38 -13.41
CA ILE A 97 13.31 15.74 -12.02
C ILE A 97 14.25 14.92 -11.13
N LYS A 98 14.85 15.61 -10.16
CA LYS A 98 15.70 15.00 -9.14
C LYS A 98 14.85 14.63 -7.94
N ASP A 99 15.15 13.48 -7.36
CA ASP A 99 14.64 13.10 -6.06
C ASP A 99 15.20 14.03 -4.97
N SER A 100 14.64 13.92 -3.76
CA SER A 100 15.03 14.75 -2.61
C SER A 100 16.50 14.60 -2.21
N ASP A 101 17.17 13.54 -2.65
CA ASP A 101 18.61 13.28 -2.48
C ASP A 101 19.48 13.93 -3.59
N GLY A 102 18.87 14.55 -4.59
CA GLY A 102 19.55 15.20 -5.72
C GLY A 102 19.89 14.27 -6.89
N THR A 103 19.50 12.99 -6.81
CA THR A 103 19.72 11.98 -7.86
C THR A 103 18.56 12.00 -8.85
N ILE A 104 18.85 11.85 -10.14
CA ILE A 104 17.80 11.52 -11.12
C ILE A 104 17.58 10.03 -10.98
N ALA A 105 16.39 9.59 -10.56
CA ALA A 105 16.07 8.16 -10.48
C ALA A 105 16.34 7.50 -11.83
N PRO A 106 17.42 6.71 -11.99
CA PRO A 106 17.64 6.01 -13.24
C PRO A 106 16.52 4.95 -13.33
N CYS A 107 15.92 4.76 -14.50
CA CYS A 107 14.99 3.65 -14.75
C CYS A 107 15.60 2.25 -14.52
N SER A 108 16.85 2.16 -14.04
CA SER A 108 17.67 0.97 -13.88
C SER A 108 18.64 1.10 -12.69
N ALA A 109 18.16 1.42 -11.50
CA ALA A 109 18.94 1.21 -10.27
C ALA A 109 18.39 -0.02 -9.52
N ASN A 110 18.63 -1.21 -10.08
CA ASN A 110 18.69 -2.43 -9.28
C ASN A 110 20.14 -2.56 -8.78
N PRO A 111 20.40 -2.77 -7.48
CA PRO A 111 21.74 -3.13 -7.00
C PRO A 111 22.21 -4.48 -7.58
#